data_AF-A0A7D5XB99-F1
#
_entry.id   AF-A0A7D5XB99-F1
#
_cell.length_a   1.000
_cell.length_b   1.000
_cell.length_c   1.000
_cell.angle_alpha   90.00
_cell.angle_beta   90.00
_cell.angle_gamma   90.00
#
_symmetry.space_group_name_H-M   'P 1'
#
loop_
_entity.id
_entity.type
_entity.pdbx_description
1 polymer ?
#
loop_
_entity_poly.entity_id
_entity_poly.type
_entity_poly.pdbx_seq_one_letter_code
_entity_poly.pdbx_strand_id
1 'polypeptide(L)'
;MLLQITPAEVSGGVFLGGWETTALTALAVSFGIIGFAFAIALGFHYRELEEWAKTELYEIFISGLIVAVLIMFVNILFTISTNLAGGNPFEIAHSAMDMITLETMNIFLTLFLTNFFISAISTLMFSFFIPIPILPPPLPTIVTIRFGSFVSPWAGLSAMVMGVDTVFNLVSAMVALVLVEQVLLDFFRLTMLKYFLPLGVLMRTFPITRVAGATIIAVAIGAYIIYPLALIYSWDVYNHYKAVSASGSPGDPYSFAAGVTFQAIQWRVDTVINPLSALIQNFVILLALFVVVVIITLSSIRSLAGALGGDPDLFGLARLV
;
A
#
# COMPACT_ATOMS: atom_id res chain seq x y z
N MET A 1 4.31 0.25 -19.67
CA MET A 1 5.64 0.82 -19.98
C MET A 1 6.24 1.35 -18.69
N LEU A 2 6.42 0.46 -17.72
CA LEU A 2 7.01 0.75 -16.43
C LEU A 2 8.52 0.65 -16.61
N LEU A 3 9.25 1.67 -16.15
CA LEU A 3 10.71 1.69 -16.12
C LEU A 3 11.20 0.43 -15.40
N GLN A 4 11.71 -0.54 -16.15
CA GLN A 4 12.48 -1.64 -15.58
C GLN A 4 13.79 -1.03 -15.06
N ILE A 5 13.76 -0.55 -13.82
CA ILE A 5 14.97 -0.18 -13.09
C ILE A 5 15.75 -1.47 -12.92
N THR A 6 16.82 -1.63 -13.69
CA THR A 6 17.65 -2.83 -13.64
C THR A 6 18.27 -2.96 -12.24
N PRO A 7 18.34 -4.18 -11.66
CA PRO A 7 18.88 -4.41 -10.32
C PRO A 7 20.29 -3.83 -10.08
N ALA A 8 21.06 -3.64 -11.16
CA ALA A 8 22.42 -3.09 -11.13
C ALA A 8 22.50 -1.60 -10.72
N GLU A 9 21.43 -0.80 -10.90
CA GLU A 9 21.43 0.60 -10.45
C GLU A 9 21.22 0.75 -8.94
N VAL A 10 20.66 -0.27 -8.28
CA VAL A 10 20.44 -0.25 -6.83
C VAL A 10 21.75 -0.53 -6.06
N SER A 11 22.73 -1.21 -6.67
CA SER A 11 24.04 -1.46 -6.07
C SER A 11 25.18 -0.57 -6.60
N GLY A 12 24.94 0.23 -7.65
CA GLY A 12 26.02 0.71 -8.54
C GLY A 12 26.21 2.22 -8.70
N GLY A 13 25.57 3.07 -7.89
CA GLY A 13 25.74 4.53 -7.94
C GLY A 13 27.01 5.02 -7.23
N VAL A 14 28.18 4.71 -7.78
CA VAL A 14 29.54 4.89 -7.22
C VAL A 14 29.96 6.32 -6.86
N PHE A 15 29.17 7.35 -7.15
CA PHE A 15 29.59 8.73 -6.84
C PHE A 15 29.19 9.29 -5.47
N LEU A 16 28.34 8.61 -4.70
CA LEU A 16 28.06 8.99 -3.30
C LEU A 16 27.93 7.83 -2.30
N GLY A 17 28.22 6.59 -2.69
CA GLY A 17 28.10 5.40 -1.84
C GLY A 17 26.69 5.21 -1.26
N GLY A 18 26.43 4.11 -0.56
CA GLY A 18 25.11 3.86 0.01
C GLY A 18 24.70 4.90 1.06
N TRP A 19 23.58 4.67 1.72
CA TRP A 19 23.19 5.50 2.87
C TRP A 19 24.26 5.47 3.97
N GLU A 20 25.10 4.44 4.02
CA GLU A 20 26.20 4.27 4.95
C GLU A 20 27.26 5.38 4.77
N THR A 21 27.67 5.67 3.53
CA THR A 21 28.62 6.74 3.25
C THR A 21 28.00 8.11 3.54
N THR A 22 26.70 8.28 3.30
CA THR A 22 26.01 9.53 3.65
C THR A 22 25.93 9.72 5.17
N ALA A 23 25.70 8.66 5.94
CA ALA A 23 25.74 8.69 7.40
C ALA A 23 27.16 8.98 7.93
N LEU A 24 28.19 8.34 7.36
CA LEU A 24 29.58 8.55 7.76
C LEU A 24 30.10 9.94 7.40
N THR A 25 29.73 10.47 6.24
CA THR A 25 30.08 11.84 5.84
C THR A 25 29.39 12.87 6.73
N ALA A 26 28.11 12.67 7.07
CA ALA A 26 27.41 13.53 8.03
C ALA A 26 28.11 13.53 9.40
N LEU A 27 28.48 12.36 9.93
CA LEU A 27 29.23 12.25 11.18
C LEU A 27 30.60 12.95 11.11
N ALA A 28 31.33 12.78 9.99
CA ALA A 28 32.63 13.41 9.79
C ALA A 28 32.52 14.95 9.75
N VAL A 29 31.50 15.48 9.07
CA VAL A 29 31.22 16.92 9.02
C VAL A 29 30.88 17.44 10.42
N SER A 30 30.00 16.77 11.15
CA SER A 30 29.62 17.19 12.50
C SER A 30 30.81 17.15 13.47
N PHE A 31 31.67 16.13 13.37
CA PHE A 31 32.91 16.06 14.15
C PHE A 31 33.86 17.22 13.80
N GLY A 32 33.97 17.59 12.52
CA GLY A 32 34.75 18.74 12.07
C GLY A 32 34.23 20.07 12.63
N ILE A 33 32.92 20.28 12.66
CA ILE A 33 32.29 21.50 13.20
C ILE A 33 32.60 21.64 14.70
N ILE A 34 32.44 20.57 15.48
CA ILE A 34 32.74 20.59 16.93
C ILE A 34 34.23 20.77 17.18
N GLY A 35 35.09 20.07 16.42
CA GLY A 35 36.53 20.21 16.54
C GLY A 35 36.97 21.66 16.29
N PHE A 36 36.35 22.33 15.31
CA PHE A 36 36.58 23.74 15.04
C PHE A 36 36.09 24.65 16.17
N ALA A 37 34.89 24.40 16.71
CA ALA A 37 34.37 25.15 17.85
C ALA A 37 35.25 25.00 19.10
N PHE A 38 35.78 23.81 19.36
CA PHE A 38 36.72 23.54 20.44
C PHE A 38 38.04 24.30 20.24
N ALA A 39 38.58 24.34 19.03
CA ALA A 39 39.78 25.10 18.71
C ALA A 39 39.60 26.62 18.93
N ILE A 40 38.43 27.16 18.56
CA ILE A 40 38.06 28.56 18.85
C ILE A 40 37.96 28.80 20.36
N ALA A 41 37.28 27.92 21.09
CA ALA A 41 37.15 28.04 22.55
C ALA A 41 38.52 28.13 23.24
N LEU A 42 39.46 27.28 22.80
CA LEU A 42 40.82 27.26 23.31
C LEU A 42 41.61 28.53 22.94
N GLY A 43 41.45 29.03 21.70
CA GLY A 43 42.15 30.22 21.23
C GLY A 43 41.73 31.53 21.91
N PHE A 44 40.48 31.63 22.32
CA PHE A 44 39.92 32.83 22.98
C PHE A 44 39.71 32.67 24.50
N HIS A 45 40.06 31.51 25.07
CA HIS A 45 39.82 31.16 26.48
C HIS A 45 38.33 31.29 26.91
N TYR A 46 37.38 30.97 26.02
CA TYR A 46 35.96 30.95 26.34
C TYR A 46 35.55 29.62 27.00
N ARG A 47 35.50 29.60 28.34
CA ARG A 47 35.21 28.39 29.12
C ARG A 47 33.84 27.76 28.83
N GLU A 48 32.82 28.58 28.60
CA GLU A 48 31.47 28.09 28.29
C GLU A 48 31.43 27.31 26.96
N LEU A 49 32.12 27.80 25.94
CA LEU A 49 32.20 27.14 24.63
C LEU A 49 33.01 25.84 24.71
N GLU A 50 34.04 25.82 25.55
CA GLU A 50 34.84 24.60 25.79
C GLU A 50 34.01 23.52 26.48
N GLU A 51 33.24 23.86 27.51
CA GLU A 51 32.36 22.93 28.24
C GLU A 51 31.24 22.41 27.32
N TRP A 52 30.65 23.28 26.48
CA TRP A 52 29.70 22.88 25.46
C TRP A 52 30.31 21.90 24.45
N ALA A 53 31.47 22.24 23.87
CA ALA A 53 32.12 21.41 22.86
C ALA A 53 32.54 20.02 23.40
N LYS A 54 32.99 19.93 24.67
CA LYS A 54 33.29 18.65 25.32
C LYS A 54 32.05 17.77 25.47
N THR A 55 30.92 18.38 25.83
CA THR A 55 29.65 17.67 25.97
C THR A 55 29.18 17.15 24.61
N GLU A 56 29.19 18.01 23.59
CA GLU A 56 28.75 17.65 22.25
C GLU A 56 29.65 16.58 21.60
N LEU A 57 30.96 16.62 21.85
CA LEU A 57 31.90 15.60 21.35
C LEU A 57 31.57 14.20 21.89
N TYR A 58 31.18 14.10 23.17
CA TYR A 58 30.74 12.84 23.77
C TYR A 58 29.44 12.33 23.12
N GLU A 59 28.50 13.23 22.81
CA GLU A 59 27.23 12.87 22.17
C GLU A 59 27.39 12.43 20.70
N ILE A 60 28.30 13.07 19.95
CA ILE A 60 28.66 12.62 18.60
C ILE A 60 29.35 11.26 18.64
N PHE A 61 30.24 11.03 19.61
CA PHE A 61 30.89 9.72 19.76
C PHE A 61 29.86 8.61 19.99
N ILE A 62 28.89 8.81 20.89
CA ILE A 62 27.78 7.87 21.11
C ILE A 62 26.96 7.69 19.82
N SER A 63 26.66 8.78 19.10
CA SER A 63 25.91 8.72 17.85
C SER A 63 26.65 7.90 16.78
N GLY A 64 27.97 8.05 16.67
CA GLY A 64 28.81 7.23 15.80
C GLY A 64 28.75 5.73 16.15
N LEU A 65 28.80 5.40 17.44
CA LEU A 65 28.65 4.01 17.90
C LEU A 65 27.27 3.45 17.54
N ILE A 66 26.21 4.24 17.70
CA ILE A 66 24.85 3.84 17.35
C ILE A 66 24.70 3.62 15.85
N VAL A 67 25.28 4.47 15.01
CA VAL A 67 25.29 4.28 13.55
C VAL A 67 26.02 3.00 13.17
N ALA A 68 27.16 2.69 13.80
CA ALA A 68 27.89 1.44 13.55
C ALA A 68 27.06 0.19 13.93
N VAL A 69 26.42 0.21 15.11
CA VAL A 69 25.50 -0.86 15.54
C VAL A 69 24.30 -0.97 14.59
N LEU A 70 23.78 0.15 14.12
CA LEU A 70 22.65 0.18 13.19
C LEU A 70 23.00 -0.42 11.83
N ILE A 71 24.19 -0.13 11.28
CA ILE A 71 24.68 -0.76 10.05
C ILE A 71 24.74 -2.28 10.23
N MET A 72 25.28 -2.76 11.35
CA MET A 72 25.32 -4.20 11.64
C MET A 72 23.91 -4.80 11.74
N PHE A 73 23.02 -4.11 12.45
CA PHE A 73 21.64 -4.56 12.66
C PHE A 73 20.83 -4.64 11.36
N VAL A 74 20.91 -3.63 10.50
CA VAL A 74 20.22 -3.62 9.20
C VAL A 74 20.70 -4.77 8.31
N ASN A 75 22.01 -5.04 8.28
CA ASN A 75 22.55 -6.17 7.52
C ASN A 75 22.07 -7.54 8.04
N ILE A 76 22.00 -7.70 9.37
CA ILE A 76 21.45 -8.91 9.99
C ILE A 76 19.98 -9.08 9.63
N LEU A 77 19.18 -8.02 9.79
CA LEU A 77 17.75 -8.06 9.47
C LEU A 77 17.50 -8.34 7.98
N PHE A 78 18.29 -7.76 7.08
CA PHE A 78 18.20 -8.03 5.66
C PHE A 78 18.51 -9.50 5.35
N THR A 79 19.53 -10.07 6.00
CA THR A 79 19.88 -11.49 5.86
C THR A 79 18.76 -12.40 6.38
N ILE A 80 18.17 -12.08 7.53
CA ILE A 80 17.04 -12.83 8.07
C ILE A 80 15.83 -12.73 7.13
N SER A 81 15.51 -11.51 6.67
CA SER A 81 14.40 -11.24 5.77
C SER A 81 14.53 -12.00 4.45
N THR A 82 15.71 -11.98 3.84
CA THR A 82 15.97 -12.72 2.59
C THR A 82 15.89 -14.23 2.76
N ASN A 83 16.40 -14.76 3.87
CA ASN A 83 16.29 -16.19 4.18
C ASN A 83 14.83 -16.63 4.46
N LEU A 84 14.05 -15.81 5.17
CA LEU A 84 12.64 -16.09 5.45
C LEU A 84 11.78 -16.01 4.19
N ALA A 85 12.04 -15.03 3.32
CA ALA A 85 11.32 -14.86 2.07
C ALA A 85 11.74 -15.89 1.01
N GLY A 86 12.94 -16.48 1.12
CA GLY A 86 13.52 -17.35 0.09
C GLY A 86 14.12 -16.57 -1.09
N GLY A 87 14.39 -15.26 -0.93
CA GLY A 87 14.90 -14.38 -1.97
C GLY A 87 14.82 -12.91 -1.57
N ASN A 88 14.91 -11.98 -2.53
CA ASN A 88 14.72 -10.56 -2.25
C ASN A 88 13.26 -10.30 -1.83
N PRO A 89 13.00 -9.84 -0.59
CA PRO A 89 11.64 -9.68 -0.08
C PRO A 89 10.81 -8.70 -0.90
N PHE A 90 11.42 -7.66 -1.49
CA PHE A 90 10.70 -6.71 -2.34
C PHE A 90 10.27 -7.33 -3.68
N GLU A 91 11.10 -8.17 -4.29
CA GLU A 91 10.77 -8.82 -5.55
C GLU A 91 9.66 -9.85 -5.36
N ILE A 92 9.73 -10.61 -4.27
CA ILE A 92 8.71 -11.60 -3.92
C ILE A 92 7.39 -10.89 -3.58
N ALA A 93 7.41 -9.85 -2.75
CA ALA A 93 6.23 -9.05 -2.44
C ALA A 93 5.62 -8.42 -3.72
N HIS A 94 6.44 -7.90 -4.63
CA HIS A 94 5.94 -7.36 -5.90
C HIS A 94 5.29 -8.43 -6.77
N SER A 95 5.92 -9.61 -6.89
CA SER A 95 5.34 -10.74 -7.62
C SER A 95 4.02 -11.23 -7.03
N ALA A 96 3.89 -11.21 -5.69
CA ALA A 96 2.65 -11.53 -5.00
C ALA A 96 1.54 -10.51 -5.34
N MET A 97 1.86 -9.22 -5.28
CA MET A 97 0.92 -8.14 -5.63
C MET A 97 0.52 -8.17 -7.10
N ASP A 98 1.44 -8.50 -8.01
CA ASP A 98 1.14 -8.66 -9.44
C ASP A 98 0.15 -9.82 -9.68
N MET A 99 0.32 -10.94 -8.97
CA MET A 99 -0.61 -12.06 -9.04
C MET A 99 -2.01 -11.69 -8.53
N ILE A 100 -2.11 -11.01 -7.38
CA ILE A 100 -3.40 -10.52 -6.85
C ILE A 100 -4.03 -9.53 -7.83
N THR A 101 -3.24 -8.61 -8.38
CA THR A 101 -3.71 -7.58 -9.32
C THR A 101 -4.26 -8.22 -10.57
N LEU A 102 -3.54 -9.18 -11.17
CA LEU A 102 -3.98 -9.87 -12.38
C LEU A 102 -5.30 -10.61 -12.16
N GLU A 103 -5.44 -11.33 -11.04
CA GLU A 103 -6.68 -12.03 -10.69
C GLU A 103 -7.84 -11.05 -10.49
N THR A 104 -7.62 -9.97 -9.73
CA THR A 104 -8.64 -8.96 -9.45
C THR A 104 -9.05 -8.21 -10.72
N MET A 105 -8.09 -7.90 -11.61
CA MET A 105 -8.37 -7.28 -12.91
C MET A 105 -9.20 -8.19 -13.83
N ASN A 106 -8.95 -9.50 -13.83
CA ASN A 106 -9.74 -10.43 -14.64
C ASN A 106 -11.20 -10.51 -14.15
N ILE A 107 -11.39 -10.56 -12.82
CA ILE A 107 -12.71 -10.48 -12.19
C ILE A 107 -13.39 -9.16 -12.57
N PHE A 108 -12.67 -8.03 -12.43
CA PHE A 108 -13.19 -6.71 -12.77
C PHE A 108 -13.64 -6.64 -14.23
N LEU A 109 -12.84 -7.11 -15.18
CA LEU A 109 -13.20 -7.11 -16.60
C LEU A 109 -14.42 -7.98 -16.90
N THR A 110 -14.51 -9.15 -16.25
CA THR A 110 -15.66 -10.05 -16.39
C THR A 110 -16.94 -9.40 -15.87
N LEU A 111 -16.88 -8.77 -14.70
CA LEU A 111 -18.01 -8.03 -14.12
C LEU A 111 -18.38 -6.81 -14.94
N PHE A 112 -17.39 -6.07 -15.45
CA PHE A 112 -17.60 -4.92 -16.31
C PHE A 112 -18.38 -5.30 -17.57
N LEU A 113 -17.93 -6.33 -18.29
CA LEU A 113 -18.60 -6.81 -19.49
C LEU A 113 -20.02 -7.31 -19.17
N THR A 114 -20.17 -8.05 -18.07
CA THR A 114 -21.47 -8.55 -17.63
C THR A 114 -22.43 -7.39 -17.30
N ASN A 115 -21.97 -6.40 -16.54
CA ASN A 115 -22.76 -5.22 -16.20
C ASN A 115 -23.14 -4.43 -17.45
N PHE A 116 -22.20 -4.26 -18.40
CA PHE A 116 -22.44 -3.58 -19.67
C PHE A 116 -23.54 -4.26 -20.48
N PHE A 117 -23.48 -5.58 -20.67
CA PHE A 117 -24.50 -6.30 -21.45
C PHE A 117 -25.86 -6.32 -20.77
N ILE A 118 -25.92 -6.56 -19.46
CA ILE A 118 -27.18 -6.55 -18.69
C ILE A 118 -27.81 -5.16 -18.75
N SER A 119 -27.00 -4.11 -18.55
CA SER A 119 -27.47 -2.72 -18.61
C SER A 119 -27.98 -2.35 -20.00
N ALA A 120 -27.25 -2.72 -21.07
CA ALA A 120 -27.63 -2.47 -22.45
C ALA A 120 -28.95 -3.17 -22.83
N ILE A 121 -29.14 -4.41 -22.39
CA ILE A 121 -30.40 -5.14 -22.59
C ILE A 121 -31.52 -4.46 -21.80
N SER A 122 -31.28 -4.07 -20.54
CA SER A 122 -32.32 -3.49 -19.67
C SER A 122 -32.84 -2.12 -20.15
N THR A 123 -32.02 -1.36 -20.87
CA THR A 123 -32.31 0.03 -21.28
C THR A 123 -32.38 0.19 -22.79
N LEU A 124 -33.45 -0.31 -23.41
CA LEU A 124 -33.77 0.03 -24.80
C LEU A 124 -34.54 1.35 -24.86
N MET A 125 -33.81 2.47 -24.93
CA MET A 125 -34.42 3.79 -25.12
C MET A 125 -34.65 4.08 -26.61
N PHE A 126 -35.92 4.18 -27.01
CA PHE A 126 -36.30 4.71 -28.32
C PHE A 126 -36.75 6.15 -28.16
N SER A 127 -35.92 7.10 -28.61
CA SER A 127 -36.33 8.51 -28.69
C SER A 127 -36.45 8.94 -30.13
N PHE A 128 -37.65 9.39 -30.51
CA PHE A 128 -37.89 10.01 -31.81
C PHE A 128 -38.00 11.53 -31.61
N PHE A 129 -37.28 12.27 -32.46
CA PHE A 129 -37.29 13.73 -32.46
C PHE A 129 -38.04 14.20 -33.69
N ILE A 130 -39.09 14.99 -33.49
CA ILE A 130 -39.80 15.66 -34.58
C ILE A 130 -39.39 17.15 -34.50
N PRO A 131 -38.48 17.62 -35.37
CA PRO A 131 -38.14 19.03 -35.44
C PRO A 131 -39.29 19.78 -36.13
N ILE A 132 -39.91 20.73 -35.42
CA ILE A 132 -40.94 21.61 -36.00
C ILE A 132 -40.32 23.01 -36.20
N PRO A 133 -40.16 23.49 -37.45
CA PRO A 133 -39.74 24.87 -37.70
C PRO A 133 -40.93 25.79 -37.45
N ILE A 134 -40.84 26.65 -36.43
CA ILE A 134 -41.96 27.54 -36.03
C ILE A 134 -41.86 28.96 -36.58
N LEU A 135 -40.75 29.34 -37.22
CA LEU A 135 -40.55 30.70 -37.72
C LEU A 135 -39.90 30.72 -39.12
N PRO A 136 -40.38 31.56 -40.05
CA PRO A 136 -39.70 31.84 -41.30
C PRO A 136 -38.40 32.64 -41.06
N PRO A 137 -37.47 32.66 -42.04
CA PRO A 137 -36.18 33.36 -41.95
C PRO A 137 -36.33 34.84 -41.55
N PRO A 138 -35.35 35.44 -40.85
CA PRO A 138 -33.92 35.07 -40.82
C PRO A 138 -33.44 34.26 -39.60
N LEU A 139 -34.28 33.95 -38.62
CA LEU A 139 -33.87 33.21 -37.42
C LEU A 139 -34.73 31.96 -37.24
N PRO A 140 -34.35 30.80 -37.81
CA PRO A 140 -35.09 29.56 -37.63
C PRO A 140 -34.87 29.02 -36.22
N THR A 141 -35.78 29.34 -35.30
CA THR A 141 -35.84 28.66 -34.01
C THR A 141 -36.46 27.28 -34.22
N ILE A 142 -35.64 26.22 -34.17
CA ILE A 142 -36.11 24.84 -34.24
C ILE A 142 -36.58 24.43 -32.84
N VAL A 143 -37.89 24.23 -32.66
CA VAL A 143 -38.40 23.56 -31.46
C VAL A 143 -38.48 22.08 -31.76
N THR A 144 -37.63 21.31 -31.08
CA THR A 144 -37.68 19.86 -31.11
C THR A 144 -38.66 19.38 -30.06
N ILE A 145 -39.79 18.78 -30.47
CA ILE A 145 -40.64 18.03 -29.55
C ILE A 145 -40.03 16.64 -29.41
N ARG A 146 -39.59 16.30 -28.18
CA ARG A 146 -39.03 14.99 -27.86
C ARG A 146 -40.14 14.08 -27.34
N PHE A 147 -40.54 13.10 -28.14
CA PHE A 147 -41.35 11.98 -27.68
C PHE A 147 -40.41 10.85 -27.31
N GLY A 148 -40.14 10.70 -26.01
CA GLY A 148 -39.42 9.56 -25.46
C GLY A 148 -40.41 8.63 -24.77
N SER A 149 -40.60 7.42 -25.30
CA SER A 149 -41.20 6.34 -24.53
C SER A 149 -40.08 5.52 -23.89
N PHE A 150 -40.14 5.40 -22.57
CA PHE A 150 -39.26 4.49 -21.85
C PHE A 150 -40.00 3.16 -21.77
N VAL A 151 -39.65 2.25 -22.67
CA VAL A 151 -40.06 0.85 -22.52
C VAL A 151 -38.88 0.15 -21.87
N SER A 152 -39.05 -0.29 -20.63
CA SER A 152 -38.14 -1.19 -19.93
C SER A 152 -38.72 -2.60 -20.05
N PRO A 153 -38.57 -3.27 -21.22
CA PRO A 153 -39.19 -4.57 -21.48
C PRO A 153 -38.77 -5.63 -20.45
N TRP A 154 -37.65 -5.40 -19.77
CA TRP A 154 -37.16 -6.23 -18.68
C TRP A 154 -37.04 -5.45 -17.37
N ALA A 155 -38.12 -4.79 -16.93
CA ALA A 155 -38.17 -4.12 -15.64
C ALA A 155 -37.76 -5.05 -14.46
N GLY A 156 -38.00 -6.36 -14.56
CA GLY A 156 -37.55 -7.36 -13.58
C GLY A 156 -36.03 -7.55 -13.49
N LEU A 157 -35.25 -7.20 -14.53
CA LEU A 157 -33.79 -7.26 -14.52
C LEU A 157 -33.15 -6.13 -13.70
N SER A 158 -33.90 -5.07 -13.38
CA SER A 158 -33.38 -3.91 -12.65
C SER A 158 -32.79 -4.28 -11.29
N ALA A 159 -33.41 -5.23 -10.58
CA ALA A 159 -32.88 -5.75 -9.31
C ALA A 159 -31.53 -6.47 -9.49
N MET A 160 -31.34 -7.19 -10.60
CA MET A 160 -30.08 -7.85 -10.91
C MET A 160 -28.99 -6.84 -11.27
N VAL A 161 -29.33 -5.80 -12.04
CA VAL A 161 -28.41 -4.69 -12.37
C VAL A 161 -27.88 -4.05 -11.09
N MET A 162 -28.75 -3.72 -10.12
CA MET A 162 -28.31 -3.14 -8.85
C MET A 162 -27.36 -4.06 -8.07
N GLY A 163 -27.62 -5.37 -8.07
CA GLY A 163 -26.74 -6.35 -7.42
C GLY A 163 -25.37 -6.42 -8.09
N VAL A 164 -25.33 -6.51 -9.42
CA VAL A 164 -24.08 -6.53 -10.19
C VAL A 164 -23.31 -5.22 -10.04
N ASP A 165 -23.97 -4.07 -10.05
CA ASP A 165 -23.35 -2.77 -9.85
C ASP A 165 -22.70 -2.64 -8.46
N THR A 166 -23.37 -3.14 -7.42
CA THR A 166 -22.80 -3.18 -6.06
C THR A 166 -21.52 -4.01 -6.01
N VAL A 167 -21.53 -5.20 -6.63
CA VAL A 167 -20.34 -6.08 -6.68
C VAL A 167 -19.23 -5.45 -7.52
N PHE A 168 -19.59 -4.83 -8.65
CA PHE A 168 -18.65 -4.12 -9.51
C PHE A 168 -17.93 -3.00 -8.75
N ASN A 169 -18.68 -2.19 -7.98
CA ASN A 169 -18.11 -1.12 -7.16
C ASN A 169 -17.17 -1.67 -6.06
N LEU A 170 -17.53 -2.79 -5.43
CA LEU A 170 -16.66 -3.47 -4.45
C LEU A 170 -15.36 -3.97 -5.09
N VAL A 171 -15.44 -4.66 -6.22
CA VAL A 171 -14.25 -5.17 -6.93
C VAL A 171 -13.39 -4.02 -7.44
N SER A 172 -14.00 -2.93 -7.92
CA SER A 172 -13.26 -1.72 -8.31
C SER A 172 -12.47 -1.14 -7.13
N ALA A 173 -13.04 -1.13 -5.92
CA ALA A 173 -12.35 -0.68 -4.72
C ALA A 173 -11.19 -1.63 -4.35
N MET A 174 -11.32 -2.94 -4.58
CA MET A 174 -10.22 -3.90 -4.37
C MET A 174 -9.05 -3.64 -5.32
N VAL A 175 -9.31 -3.44 -6.61
CA VAL A 175 -8.26 -3.11 -7.59
C VAL A 175 -7.52 -1.85 -7.15
N ALA A 176 -8.26 -0.82 -6.72
CA ALA A 176 -7.65 0.40 -6.23
C ALA A 176 -6.80 0.17 -4.97
N LEU A 177 -7.27 -0.64 -4.01
CA LEU A 177 -6.54 -0.96 -2.79
C LEU A 177 -5.21 -1.67 -3.08
N VAL A 178 -5.24 -2.72 -3.92
CA VAL A 178 -4.03 -3.49 -4.29
C VAL A 178 -3.03 -2.60 -5.04
N LEU A 179 -3.50 -1.71 -5.91
CA LEU A 179 -2.62 -0.74 -6.58
C LEU A 179 -1.99 0.25 -5.59
N VAL A 180 -2.73 0.69 -4.57
CA VAL A 180 -2.18 1.55 -3.51
C VAL A 180 -1.10 0.80 -2.73
N GLU A 181 -1.28 -0.48 -2.40
CA GLU A 181 -0.24 -1.30 -1.75
C GLU A 181 1.02 -1.42 -2.62
N GLN A 182 0.87 -1.65 -3.93
CA GLN A 182 2.00 -1.73 -4.86
C GLN A 182 2.78 -0.41 -4.93
N VAL A 183 2.06 0.72 -5.03
CA VAL A 183 2.69 2.05 -5.01
C VAL A 183 3.36 2.34 -3.68
N LEU A 184 2.76 1.92 -2.56
CA LEU A 184 3.36 2.07 -1.22
C LEU A 184 4.64 1.25 -1.07
N LEU A 185 4.64 0.01 -1.59
CA LEU A 185 5.82 -0.86 -1.60
C LEU A 185 6.98 -0.23 -2.38
N ASP A 186 6.71 0.30 -3.57
CA ASP A 186 7.71 1.00 -4.39
C ASP A 186 8.20 2.28 -3.72
N PHE A 187 7.30 3.02 -3.09
CA PHE A 187 7.66 4.20 -2.30
C PHE A 187 8.62 3.84 -1.16
N PHE A 188 8.34 2.80 -0.37
CA PHE A 188 9.23 2.37 0.72
C PHE A 188 10.58 1.87 0.21
N ARG A 189 10.60 1.11 -0.88
CA ARG A 189 11.83 0.63 -1.52
C ARG A 189 12.75 1.78 -1.94
N LEU A 190 12.19 2.82 -2.57
CA LEU A 190 12.98 3.90 -3.16
C LEU A 190 13.34 5.01 -2.18
N THR A 191 12.52 5.25 -1.16
CA THR A 191 12.64 6.45 -0.32
C THR A 191 13.16 6.21 1.09
N MET A 192 12.76 5.13 1.75
CA MET A 192 12.98 4.96 3.20
C MET A 192 14.46 4.84 3.54
N LEU A 193 15.17 3.97 2.85
CA LEU A 193 16.58 3.71 3.14
C LEU A 193 17.49 4.80 2.53
N LYS A 194 17.13 5.36 1.37
CA LYS A 194 17.93 6.37 0.67
C LYS A 194 17.84 7.77 1.28
N TYR A 195 16.64 8.22 1.66
CA TYR A 195 16.42 9.60 2.12
C TYR A 195 16.14 9.67 3.61
N PHE A 196 15.24 8.83 4.14
CA PHE A 196 14.83 8.93 5.55
C PHE A 196 15.94 8.49 6.50
N LEU A 197 16.69 7.44 6.18
CA LEU A 197 17.74 6.93 7.07
C LEU A 197 18.90 7.94 7.26
N PRO A 198 19.53 8.50 6.20
CA PRO A 198 20.53 9.55 6.38
C PRO A 198 19.98 10.80 7.07
N LEU A 199 18.74 11.19 6.77
CA LEU A 199 18.07 12.31 7.44
C LEU A 199 17.93 12.07 8.95
N GLY A 200 17.51 10.88 9.35
CA GLY A 200 17.37 10.52 10.76
C GLY A 200 18.72 10.49 11.50
N VAL A 201 19.79 10.04 10.84
CA VAL A 201 21.15 10.11 11.39
C VAL A 201 21.61 11.55 11.55
N LEU A 202 21.38 12.40 10.54
CA LEU A 202 21.70 13.84 10.60
C LEU A 202 20.93 14.53 11.72
N MET A 203 19.63 14.26 11.87
CA MET A 203 18.83 14.83 12.96
C MET A 203 19.30 14.37 14.35
N ARG A 204 20.02 13.24 14.44
CA ARG A 204 20.62 12.78 15.70
C ARG A 204 21.80 13.65 16.14
N THR A 205 22.49 14.32 15.22
CA THR A 205 23.65 15.16 15.54
C THR A 205 23.29 16.52 16.14
N PHE A 206 22.01 16.89 16.16
CA PHE A 206 21.56 18.11 16.84
C PHE A 206 20.80 17.76 18.13
N PRO A 207 21.13 18.36 19.28
CA PRO A 207 20.50 18.03 20.56
C PRO A 207 18.97 18.17 20.55
N ILE A 208 18.44 19.21 19.90
CA ILE A 208 17.01 19.52 19.86
C ILE A 208 16.24 18.49 19.01
N THR A 209 16.84 17.96 17.94
CA THR A 209 16.16 17.04 17.01
C THR A 209 16.49 15.57 17.24
N ARG A 210 17.26 15.23 18.29
CA ARG A 210 17.75 13.87 18.53
C ARG A 210 16.64 12.83 18.65
N VAL A 211 15.57 13.17 19.37
CA VAL A 211 14.41 12.31 19.57
C VAL A 211 13.69 12.04 18.25
N ALA A 212 13.52 13.09 17.42
CA ALA A 212 12.94 12.98 16.09
C ALA A 212 13.85 12.20 15.11
N GLY A 213 15.16 12.30 15.25
CA GLY A 213 16.10 11.48 14.47
C GLY A 213 15.91 9.99 14.74
N ALA A 214 15.79 9.59 16.02
CA ALA A 214 15.55 8.20 16.39
C ALA A 214 14.21 7.65 15.87
N THR A 215 13.15 8.45 15.87
CA THR A 215 11.85 8.05 15.32
C THR A 215 11.89 7.90 13.80
N ILE A 216 12.53 8.82 13.07
CA ILE A 216 12.71 8.73 11.62
C ILE A 216 13.50 7.49 11.23
N ILE A 217 14.56 7.17 11.99
CA ILE A 217 15.35 5.94 11.79
C ILE A 217 14.45 4.70 11.97
N ALA A 218 13.62 4.66 13.02
CA ALA A 218 12.72 3.55 13.27
C ALA A 218 11.69 3.36 12.15
N VAL A 219 11.12 4.45 11.64
CA VAL A 219 10.19 4.43 10.50
C VAL A 219 10.88 3.88 9.26
N ALA A 220 12.09 4.36 8.95
CA ALA A 220 12.83 3.91 7.78
C ALA A 220 13.12 2.41 7.82
N ILE A 221 13.58 1.89 8.96
CA ILE A 221 13.89 0.46 9.13
C ILE A 221 12.61 -0.39 9.13
N GLY A 222 11.59 0.03 9.88
CA GLY A 222 10.33 -0.71 9.96
C GLY A 222 9.61 -0.77 8.61
N ALA A 223 9.48 0.35 7.91
CA ALA A 223 8.86 0.39 6.60
C ALA A 223 9.67 -0.35 5.53
N TYR A 224 11.00 -0.33 5.60
CA TYR A 224 11.83 -1.02 4.60
C TYR A 224 11.88 -2.54 4.80
N ILE A 225 11.93 -3.02 6.05
CA ILE A 225 12.15 -4.46 6.33
C ILE A 225 10.84 -5.17 6.65
N ILE A 226 10.00 -4.57 7.47
CA ILE A 226 8.85 -5.26 8.08
C ILE A 226 7.65 -5.22 7.14
N TYR A 227 7.45 -4.12 6.42
CA TYR A 227 6.36 -4.00 5.46
C TYR A 227 6.38 -5.07 4.34
N PRO A 228 7.47 -5.29 3.57
CA PRO A 228 7.47 -6.32 2.53
C PRO A 228 7.30 -7.73 3.11
N LEU A 229 7.85 -8.00 4.30
CA LEU A 229 7.65 -9.28 4.99
C LEU A 229 6.19 -9.50 5.40
N ALA A 230 5.51 -8.44 5.89
CA ALA A 230 4.10 -8.51 6.23
C ALA A 230 3.23 -8.78 4.99
N LEU A 231 3.58 -8.21 3.83
CA LEU A 231 2.89 -8.51 2.56
C LEU A 231 3.11 -9.95 2.10
N ILE A 232 4.33 -10.49 2.21
CA ILE A 232 4.60 -11.91 1.88
C ILE A 232 3.78 -12.83 2.77
N TYR A 233 3.76 -12.55 4.08
CA TYR A 233 2.95 -13.32 5.02
C TYR A 233 1.45 -13.23 4.69
N SER A 234 0.96 -12.05 4.35
CA SER A 234 -0.41 -11.82 3.91
C SER A 234 -0.77 -12.66 2.67
N TRP A 235 0.15 -12.74 1.70
CA TRP A 235 -0.02 -13.57 0.50
C TRP A 235 -0.13 -15.06 0.83
N ASP A 236 0.70 -15.57 1.73
CA ASP A 236 0.61 -16.97 2.17
C ASP A 236 -0.73 -17.28 2.85
N VAL A 237 -1.21 -16.37 3.70
CA VAL A 237 -2.54 -16.50 4.33
C VAL A 237 -3.65 -16.47 3.29
N TYR A 238 -3.57 -15.57 2.30
CA TYR A 238 -4.53 -15.49 1.20
C TYR A 238 -4.59 -16.79 0.39
N ASN A 239 -3.43 -17.35 0.04
CA ASN A 239 -3.36 -18.61 -0.70
C ASN A 239 -3.87 -19.80 0.10
N HIS A 240 -3.55 -19.85 1.40
CA HIS A 240 -4.08 -20.89 2.28
C HIS A 240 -5.61 -20.83 2.32
N TYR A 241 -6.17 -19.64 2.51
CA TYR A 241 -7.61 -19.43 2.49
C TYR A 241 -8.24 -19.86 1.16
N LYS A 242 -7.66 -19.46 0.02
CA LYS A 242 -8.15 -19.83 -1.32
C LYS A 242 -8.11 -21.35 -1.53
N ALA A 243 -7.06 -22.02 -1.06
CA ALA A 243 -6.94 -23.48 -1.14
C ALA A 243 -8.02 -24.18 -0.31
N VAL A 244 -8.30 -23.70 0.91
CA VAL A 244 -9.40 -24.23 1.73
C VAL A 244 -10.74 -24.05 1.02
N SER A 245 -11.02 -22.86 0.50
CA SER A 245 -12.27 -22.56 -0.23
C SER A 245 -12.43 -23.40 -1.50
N ALA A 246 -11.34 -23.76 -2.18
CA ALA A 246 -11.37 -24.64 -3.35
C ALA A 246 -11.54 -26.13 -2.99
N SER A 247 -10.96 -26.56 -1.86
CA SER A 247 -11.04 -27.95 -1.37
C SER A 247 -12.39 -28.29 -0.74
N GLY A 248 -13.12 -27.26 -0.29
CA GLY A 248 -14.51 -27.36 0.09
C GLY A 248 -15.38 -27.64 -1.13
N SER A 249 -15.43 -28.90 -1.58
CA SER A 249 -16.72 -29.44 -2.02
C SER A 249 -17.71 -29.03 -0.94
N PRO A 250 -18.83 -28.38 -1.26
CA PRO A 250 -19.87 -28.10 -0.28
C PRO A 250 -20.09 -29.43 0.45
N GLY A 251 -19.71 -29.50 1.72
CA GLY A 251 -20.06 -30.65 2.52
C GLY A 251 -21.56 -30.55 2.64
N ASP A 252 -22.29 -31.21 1.73
CA ASP A 252 -23.73 -31.14 1.59
C ASP A 252 -24.40 -31.15 2.96
N PRO A 253 -24.85 -30.00 3.50
CA PRO A 253 -25.76 -30.02 4.65
C PRO A 253 -27.17 -30.38 4.17
N TYR A 254 -27.37 -30.48 2.85
CA TYR A 254 -28.66 -30.59 2.18
C TYR A 254 -28.77 -31.79 1.23
N SER A 255 -28.05 -32.89 1.47
CA SER A 255 -28.46 -34.19 0.90
C SER A 255 -29.73 -34.72 1.59
N PHE A 256 -30.74 -33.86 1.77
CA PHE A 256 -32.10 -34.26 2.11
C PHE A 256 -32.83 -34.49 0.79
N ALA A 257 -32.97 -35.76 0.46
CA ALA A 257 -33.72 -36.25 -0.68
C ALA A 257 -35.18 -35.76 -0.63
N ALA A 258 -35.48 -34.65 -1.32
CA ALA A 258 -36.86 -34.23 -1.55
C ALA A 258 -37.00 -33.47 -2.88
N GLY A 259 -37.57 -34.16 -3.88
CA GLY A 259 -38.38 -33.53 -4.92
C GLY A 259 -37.65 -32.87 -6.10
N VAL A 260 -37.58 -33.61 -7.21
CA VAL A 260 -36.92 -33.32 -8.50
C VAL A 260 -37.47 -32.09 -9.27
N THR A 261 -38.36 -31.26 -8.70
CA THR A 261 -38.97 -30.13 -9.43
C THR A 261 -38.51 -28.74 -9.01
N PHE A 262 -37.86 -28.57 -7.85
CA PHE A 262 -37.24 -27.28 -7.44
C PHE A 262 -35.73 -27.18 -7.74
N GLN A 263 -35.08 -28.31 -8.05
CA GLN A 263 -33.63 -28.35 -8.27
C GLN A 263 -33.17 -27.53 -9.50
N ALA A 264 -33.97 -27.41 -10.54
CA ALA A 264 -33.59 -26.63 -11.73
C ALA A 264 -33.60 -25.11 -11.49
N ILE A 265 -34.43 -24.62 -10.56
CA ILE A 265 -34.48 -23.21 -10.16
C ILE A 265 -33.41 -22.94 -9.10
N GLN A 266 -33.26 -23.82 -8.10
CA GLN A 266 -32.16 -23.72 -7.12
C GLN A 266 -30.79 -23.75 -7.80
N TRP A 267 -30.56 -24.65 -8.76
CA TRP A 267 -29.30 -24.69 -9.51
C TRP A 267 -28.99 -23.36 -10.20
N ARG A 268 -29.98 -22.64 -10.75
CA ARG A 268 -29.77 -21.31 -11.36
C ARG A 268 -29.50 -20.22 -10.33
N VAL A 269 -30.11 -20.31 -9.15
CA VAL A 269 -29.87 -19.37 -8.04
C VAL A 269 -28.48 -19.61 -7.44
N ASP A 270 -28.10 -20.85 -7.21
CA ASP A 270 -26.79 -21.24 -6.66
C ASP A 270 -25.64 -20.90 -7.63
N THR A 271 -25.86 -21.03 -8.94
CA THR A 271 -24.85 -20.65 -9.95
C THR A 271 -24.55 -19.15 -9.96
N VAL A 272 -25.49 -18.29 -9.51
CA VAL A 272 -25.32 -16.83 -9.49
C VAL A 272 -24.98 -16.30 -8.08
N ILE A 273 -25.53 -16.89 -7.01
CA ILE A 273 -25.28 -16.44 -5.63
C ILE A 273 -23.90 -16.90 -5.13
N ASN A 274 -23.47 -18.12 -5.44
CA ASN A 274 -22.19 -18.65 -4.98
C ASN A 274 -20.94 -17.87 -5.46
N PRO A 275 -20.84 -17.39 -6.72
CA PRO A 275 -19.71 -16.55 -7.10
C PRO A 275 -19.73 -15.20 -6.41
N LEU A 276 -20.92 -14.65 -6.12
CA LEU A 276 -21.08 -13.36 -5.48
C LEU A 276 -20.67 -13.42 -4.00
N SER A 277 -21.04 -14.47 -3.28
CA SER A 277 -20.59 -14.69 -1.90
C SER A 277 -19.08 -14.91 -1.82
N ALA A 278 -18.49 -15.67 -2.75
CA ALA A 278 -17.04 -15.86 -2.83
C ALA A 278 -16.29 -14.53 -3.10
N LEU A 279 -16.84 -13.66 -3.96
CA LEU A 279 -16.27 -12.34 -4.22
C LEU A 279 -16.30 -11.44 -2.98
N ILE A 280 -17.44 -11.38 -2.29
CA ILE A 280 -17.56 -10.61 -1.05
C ILE A 280 -16.59 -11.15 0.01
N GLN A 281 -16.45 -12.46 0.13
CA GLN A 281 -15.54 -13.06 1.09
C GLN A 281 -14.08 -12.75 0.78
N ASN A 282 -13.68 -12.82 -0.50
CA ASN A 282 -12.36 -12.40 -0.96
C ASN A 282 -12.09 -10.91 -0.70
N PHE A 283 -13.09 -10.05 -0.93
CA PHE A 283 -13.01 -8.62 -0.61
C PHE A 283 -12.70 -8.41 0.88
N VAL A 284 -13.49 -9.03 1.75
CA VAL A 284 -13.35 -8.88 3.21
C VAL A 284 -11.99 -9.35 3.69
N ILE A 285 -11.48 -10.45 3.13
CA ILE A 285 -10.18 -11.00 3.50
C ILE A 285 -9.04 -10.09 3.04
N LEU A 286 -9.08 -9.60 1.80
CA LEU A 286 -8.06 -8.66 1.31
C LEU A 286 -8.06 -7.35 2.11
N LEU A 287 -9.24 -6.82 2.46
CA LEU A 287 -9.36 -5.65 3.33
C LEU A 287 -8.77 -5.93 4.73
N ALA A 288 -9.12 -7.07 5.32
CA ALA A 288 -8.61 -7.46 6.64
C ALA A 288 -7.08 -7.62 6.63
N LEU A 289 -6.55 -8.26 5.59
CA LEU A 289 -5.12 -8.45 5.40
C LEU A 289 -4.38 -7.12 5.23
N PHE A 290 -4.89 -6.19 4.43
CA PHE A 290 -4.35 -4.83 4.32
C PHE A 290 -4.26 -4.14 5.68
N VAL A 291 -5.36 -4.18 6.46
CA VAL A 291 -5.39 -3.59 7.81
C VAL A 291 -4.36 -4.25 8.73
N VAL A 292 -4.25 -5.59 8.70
CA VAL A 292 -3.27 -6.34 9.49
C VAL A 292 -1.84 -5.94 9.11
N VAL A 293 -1.51 -5.80 7.82
CA VAL A 293 -0.20 -5.38 7.34
C VAL A 293 0.15 -3.98 7.87
N VAL A 294 -0.79 -3.05 7.80
CA VAL A 294 -0.60 -1.68 8.33
C VAL A 294 -0.38 -1.72 9.85
N ILE A 295 -1.19 -2.48 10.60
CA ILE A 295 -1.05 -2.60 12.07
C ILE A 295 0.30 -3.20 12.45
N ILE A 296 0.72 -4.29 11.82
CA ILE A 296 2.02 -4.94 12.10
C ILE A 296 3.15 -3.95 11.83
N THR A 297 3.09 -3.24 10.70
CA THR A 297 4.11 -2.26 10.32
C THR A 297 4.18 -1.12 11.34
N LEU A 298 3.04 -0.50 11.69
CA LEU A 298 3.00 0.60 12.66
C LEU A 298 3.43 0.16 14.08
N SER A 299 2.98 -1.01 14.53
CA SER A 299 3.36 -1.57 15.83
C SER A 299 4.86 -1.81 15.90
N SER A 300 5.45 -2.33 14.83
CA SER A 300 6.89 -2.57 14.75
C SER A 300 7.71 -1.29 14.74
N ILE A 301 7.27 -0.26 13.99
CA ILE A 301 7.90 1.07 13.97
C ILE A 301 7.89 1.67 15.37
N ARG A 302 6.77 1.54 16.10
CA ARG A 302 6.67 2.04 17.48
C ARG A 302 7.65 1.33 18.42
N SER A 303 7.74 0.00 18.33
CA SER A 303 8.66 -0.79 19.14
C SER A 303 10.12 -0.40 18.84
N LEU A 304 10.48 -0.24 17.56
CA LEU A 304 11.80 0.22 17.12
C LEU A 304 12.10 1.65 17.59
N ALA A 305 11.12 2.56 17.53
CA ALA A 305 11.29 3.94 17.98
C ALA A 305 11.61 3.99 19.48
N GLY A 306 10.87 3.25 20.31
CA GLY A 306 11.15 3.15 21.74
C GLY A 306 12.53 2.54 22.04
N ALA A 307 12.92 1.49 21.31
CA ALA A 307 14.23 0.85 21.46
C ALA A 307 15.40 1.78 21.10
N LEU A 308 15.20 2.70 20.14
CA LEU A 308 16.21 3.68 19.71
C LEU A 308 16.25 4.96 20.56
N GLY A 309 15.39 5.06 21.57
CA GLY A 309 15.25 6.24 22.43
C GLY A 309 14.45 7.38 21.79
N GLY A 310 13.65 7.08 20.76
CA GLY A 310 12.67 7.99 20.19
C GLY A 310 11.41 8.06 21.04
N ASP A 311 10.65 9.14 20.89
CA ASP A 311 9.35 9.29 21.53
C ASP A 311 8.27 8.60 20.68
N PRO A 312 7.67 7.48 21.16
CA PRO A 312 6.63 6.78 20.42
C PRO A 312 5.34 7.61 20.28
N ASP A 313 5.14 8.65 21.11
CA ASP A 313 3.92 9.43 21.15
C ASP A 313 3.96 10.62 20.18
N LEU A 314 5.15 10.99 19.70
CA LEU A 314 5.38 12.14 18.80
C LEU A 314 4.63 12.01 17.46
N PHE A 315 4.16 10.81 17.12
CA PHE A 315 3.43 10.61 15.89
C PHE A 315 1.98 11.08 15.92
N GLY A 316 1.29 11.16 17.07
CA GLY A 316 -0.15 11.49 17.15
C GLY A 316 -1.10 10.53 16.39
N LEU A 317 -0.60 9.82 15.38
CA LEU A 317 -1.18 8.75 14.58
C LEU A 317 -1.52 7.54 15.42
N ALA A 318 -0.86 7.35 16.57
CA ALA A 318 -1.20 6.30 17.52
C ALA A 318 -2.59 6.47 18.17
N ARG A 319 -3.23 7.64 18.02
CA ARG A 319 -4.65 7.85 18.42
C ARG A 319 -5.64 7.58 17.28
N LEU A 320 -5.15 7.31 16.07
CA LEU A 320 -5.95 7.16 14.86
C LEU A 320 -6.18 5.68 14.48
N VAL A 321 -5.39 4.78 15.09
CA VAL A 321 -5.62 3.32 15.14
C VAL A 321 -6.18 2.96 16.50
#